data_AF-A0A7Y3AT95-F1
#
_entry.id   AF-A0A7Y3AT95-F1
#
_cell.length_a   1.000
_cell.length_b   1.000
_cell.length_c   1.000
_cell.angle_alpha   90.00
_cell.angle_beta   90.00
_cell.angle_gamma   90.00
#
_symmetry.space_group_name_H-M   'P 1'
#
loop_
_entity.id
_entity.type
_entity.pdbx_description
1 polymer ?
#
loop_
_entity_poly.entity_id
_entity_poly.type
_entity_poly.pdbx_seq_one_letter_code
_entity_poly.pdbx_strand_id
1 'polypeptide(L)' 'MKIREINAMRGPNFWSIRRHKLIVMVLDLEEMEELPTNKIDGFADRIREMFPSMYSHR' A
#
# COMPACT_ATOMS: atom_id res chain seq x y z
N MET A 1 -9.14 3.79 -11.10
CA MET A 1 -7.80 4.06 -10.54
C MET A 1 -6.90 4.72 -11.57
N LYS A 2 -6.17 5.77 -11.15
CA LYS A 2 -5.21 6.48 -11.99
C LYS A 2 -3.97 6.87 -11.20
N ILE A 3 -2.79 6.56 -11.72
CA ILE A 3 -1.54 7.05 -11.14
C ILE A 3 -1.38 8.53 -11.51
N ARG A 4 -1.31 9.41 -10.52
CA ARG A 4 -1.13 10.85 -10.73
C ARG A 4 0.34 11.24 -10.80
N GLU A 5 1.16 10.60 -9.97
CA GLU A 5 2.58 10.92 -9.84
C GLU A 5 3.37 9.70 -9.35
N ILE A 6 4.59 9.54 -9.85
CA ILE A 6 5.56 8.56 -9.35
C ILE A 6 6.90 9.26 -9.19
N ASN A 7 7.48 9.19 -8.01
CA ASN A 7 8.79 9.75 -7.73
C ASN A 7 9.73 8.69 -7.14
N ALA A 8 10.86 8.47 -7.81
CA ALA A 8 11.95 7.66 -7.28
C ALA A 8 12.84 8.52 -6.37
N MET A 9 12.77 8.31 -5.06
CA MET A 9 13.56 9.03 -4.06
C MET A 9 15.03 8.63 -4.15
N ARG A 10 15.93 9.61 -3.98
CA ARG A 10 17.39 9.41 -3.95
C ARG A 10 17.95 10.02 -2.66
N GLY A 11 18.53 9.18 -1.80
CA GLY A 11 19.12 9.62 -0.53
C GLY A 11 18.12 9.76 0.62
N PRO A 12 18.47 10.48 1.70
CA PRO A 12 17.57 10.75 2.81
C PRO A 12 16.29 11.45 2.30
N ASN A 13 15.13 10.98 2.74
CA ASN A 13 13.84 11.49 2.28
C ASN A 13 12.85 11.63 3.44
N PHE A 14 11.75 12.36 3.20
CA PHE A 14 10.73 12.65 4.21
C PHE A 14 10.12 11.39 4.83
N TRP A 15 9.91 10.35 4.02
CA TRP A 15 9.23 9.12 4.43
C TRP A 15 10.11 8.20 5.27
N SER A 16 11.43 8.24 5.06
CA SER A 16 12.37 7.46 5.85
C SER A 16 13.76 8.06 5.85
N ILE A 17 14.28 8.25 7.05
CA ILE A 17 15.69 8.61 7.27
C ILE A 17 16.61 7.41 6.99
N ARG A 18 16.12 6.17 7.13
CA ARG A 18 16.94 4.95 6.98
C ARG A 18 16.81 4.29 5.61
N ARG A 19 15.64 4.36 4.97
CA ARG A 19 15.39 3.73 3.66
C ARG A 19 15.58 4.74 2.54
N HIS A 20 16.72 4.66 1.86
CA HIS A 20 17.13 5.64 0.85
C HIS A 20 16.65 5.32 -0.58
N LYS A 21 16.14 4.11 -0.81
CA LYS A 21 15.61 3.65 -2.09
C LYS A 21 14.11 3.42 -1.94
N LEU A 22 13.32 4.46 -2.19
CA LEU A 22 11.87 4.43 -2.12
C LEU A 22 11.26 4.94 -3.42
N ILE A 23 10.14 4.35 -3.82
CA ILE A 23 9.28 4.88 -4.87
C ILE A 23 8.02 5.37 -4.17
N VAL A 24 7.71 6.65 -4.34
CA VAL A 24 6.51 7.27 -3.81
C VAL A 24 5.53 7.43 -4.96
N MET A 25 4.32 6.94 -4.78
CA MET A 25 3.25 7.02 -5.78
C MET A 25 2.04 7.72 -5.19
N VAL A 26 1.52 8.71 -5.92
CA VAL A 26 0.22 9.31 -5.63
C VAL A 26 -0.80 8.65 -6.55
N LEU A 27 -1.77 7.98 -5.95
CA LEU A 27 -2.75 7.15 -6.63
C LEU A 27 -4.14 7.72 -6.38
N ASP A 28 -4.86 7.98 -7.46
CA ASP A 28 -6.28 8.29 -7.43
C ASP A 28 -7.06 6.98 -7.50
N LEU A 29 -7.85 6.68 -6.47
CA LEU A 29 -8.66 5.46 -6.46
C LEU A 29 -9.89 5.58 -7.35
N GLU A 30 -10.31 6.81 -7.69
CA GLU A 30 -11.54 7.10 -8.43
C GLU A 30 -12.74 6.36 -7.78
N GLU A 31 -13.59 5.70 -8.57
CA GLU A 31 -14.78 4.99 -8.09
C GLU A 31 -14.48 3.91 -7.02
N MET A 32 -13.23 3.40 -6.95
CA MET A 32 -12.87 2.38 -5.96
C MET A 32 -12.79 2.90 -4.52
N GLU A 33 -12.73 4.22 -4.31
CA GLU A 33 -12.81 4.82 -2.98
C GLU A 33 -14.15 4.46 -2.28
N GLU A 34 -15.22 4.32 -3.06
CA GLU A 34 -16.56 3.96 -2.58
C GLU A 34 -16.77 2.45 -2.37
N LEU A 35 -15.79 1.64 -2.78
CA LEU A 35 -15.81 0.17 -2.72
C LEU A 35 -14.77 -0.37 -1.73
N PRO A 36 -14.93 -0.11 -0.42
CA PRO A 36 -13.92 -0.49 0.56
C PRO A 36 -13.88 -2.01 0.74
N THR A 37 -12.67 -2.54 0.88
CA THR A 37 -12.41 -3.98 0.91
C THR A 37 -13.01 -4.70 2.12
N ASN A 38 -13.35 -3.97 3.18
CA ASN A 38 -14.00 -4.52 4.37
C ASN A 38 -15.45 -4.97 4.12
N LYS A 39 -16.10 -4.49 3.05
CA LYS A 39 -17.44 -4.93 2.62
C LYS A 39 -17.40 -6.24 1.83
N ILE A 40 -16.20 -6.75 1.50
CA ILE A 40 -16.04 -7.99 0.75
C ILE A 40 -16.03 -9.16 1.73
N ASP A 41 -17.04 -10.02 1.63
CA ASP A 41 -17.18 -11.19 2.49
C ASP A 41 -15.95 -12.12 2.42
N GLY A 42 -15.49 -12.52 3.60
CA GLY A 42 -14.33 -13.40 3.80
C GLY A 42 -12.99 -12.81 3.36
N PHE A 43 -12.90 -11.52 3.01
CA PHE A 43 -11.66 -10.92 2.52
C PHE A 43 -10.53 -11.01 3.55
N ALA A 44 -10.81 -10.64 4.80
CA ALA A 44 -9.81 -10.68 5.86
C ALA A 44 -9.26 -12.10 6.11
N ASP A 45 -10.12 -13.12 6.06
CA ASP A 45 -9.72 -14.51 6.30
C ASP A 45 -8.84 -15.04 5.17
N ARG A 46 -9.21 -14.76 3.90
CA ARG A 46 -8.38 -15.12 2.75
C ARG A 46 -7.00 -14.48 2.79
N ILE A 47 -6.91 -13.22 3.23
CA ILE A 47 -5.62 -12.52 3.36
C ILE A 47 -4.75 -13.15 4.46
N ARG A 48 -5.34 -13.54 5.59
CA ARG A 48 -4.62 -14.20 6.69
C ARG A 48 -4.09 -15.57 6.28
N GLU A 49 -4.91 -16.34 5.56
CA GLU A 49 -4.53 -17.66 5.05
C GLU A 49 -3.43 -17.55 3.98
N MET A 50 -3.55 -16.57 3.09
CA MET A 50 -2.57 -16.34 2.02
C MET A 50 -1.23 -15.84 2.55
N PHE A 51 -1.24 -14.99 3.58
CA PHE A 51 -0.02 -14.40 4.15
C PHE A 51 0.02 -14.56 5.68
N PRO A 52 0.21 -15.80 6.18
CA PRO A 52 0.14 -16.09 7.61
C PRO A 52 1.24 -15.41 8.42
N SER A 53 2.35 -15.01 7.79
CA SER A 53 3.45 -14.29 8.45
C SER A 53 3.25 -12.78 8.57
N MET A 54 2.18 -12.19 8.02
CA MET A 54 1.97 -10.74 8.14
C MET A 54 1.74 -10.27 9.58
N TYR A 55 1.27 -11.15 10.47
CA TYR A 55 1.13 -10.85 11.90
C TYR A 55 2.45 -10.47 12.58
N SER A 56 3.58 -10.91 12.05
CA SER A 56 4.91 -10.64 12.60
C SER A 56 5.72 -9.64 11.77
N HIS A 57 5.11 -8.98 10.78
CA HIS A 57 5.81 -8.00 9.96
C HIS A 57 6.16 -6.75 10.80
N ARG A 58 7.45 -6.35 10.77
CA ARG A 58 8.00 -5.21 11.50
C ARG A 58 8.24 -4.00 10.60
#